data_AF-A0A7J6LCE7-F1
#
_entry.id   AF-A0A7J6LCE7-F1
#
_cell.length_a   1.000
_cell.length_b   1.000
_cell.length_c   1.000
_cell.angle_alpha   90.00
_cell.angle_beta   90.00
_cell.angle_gamma   90.00
#
_symmetry.space_group_name_H-M   'P 1'
#
loop_
_entity.id
_entity.type
_entity.pdbx_description
1 polymer ?
#
loop_
_entity_poly.entity_id
_entity_poly.type
_entity_poly.pdbx_seq_one_letter_code
_entity_poly.pdbx_strand_id
1 'polypeptide(L)'
;MNGWATGVQLQYNDPECKEDYCNIQRICSKLTTRGKPPLDLLADIYKTNVPSRECLAEILRSVIAALQNGKSSDEGRMSEFHACTSRGLYPTCSQASCPFFTGRDRDYFYYAKWLCELGFGLSDKEILEGIEELKAYVGDFRSTTNILSINGDADPWYPSSIYEEGEGPEVEM
;
A
#
# COMPACT_ATOMS: atom_id res chain seq x y z
N MET A 1 -13.57 1.05 -12.71
CA MET A 1 -12.95 -0.03 -11.92
C MET A 1 -11.53 -0.17 -12.43
N ASN A 2 -10.59 0.40 -11.67
CA ASN A 2 -9.21 0.64 -12.08
C ASN A 2 -8.43 -0.68 -12.00
N GLY A 3 -7.83 -1.09 -13.12
CA GLY A 3 -7.21 -2.39 -13.35
C GLY A 3 -5.87 -2.65 -12.65
N TRP A 4 -5.69 -2.15 -11.42
CA TRP A 4 -4.44 -2.26 -10.65
C TRP A 4 -4.61 -2.97 -9.31
N ALA A 5 -5.84 -3.26 -8.92
CA ALA A 5 -6.16 -3.99 -7.71
C ALA A 5 -5.82 -5.48 -7.89
N THR A 6 -4.56 -5.86 -7.66
CA THR A 6 -4.14 -7.27 -7.55
C THR A 6 -4.38 -7.85 -6.14
N GLY A 7 -5.18 -7.15 -5.32
CA GLY A 7 -5.39 -7.46 -3.91
C GLY A 7 -6.85 -7.33 -3.49
N VAL A 8 -7.15 -7.89 -2.32
CA VAL A 8 -8.48 -7.83 -1.71
C VAL A 8 -8.83 -6.38 -1.39
N GLN A 9 -9.93 -5.88 -1.95
CA GLN A 9 -10.40 -4.51 -1.71
C GLN A 9 -11.04 -4.40 -0.33
N LEU A 10 -10.21 -4.12 0.68
CA LEU A 10 -10.62 -4.02 2.09
C LEU A 10 -10.74 -2.60 2.62
N GLN A 11 -10.43 -1.59 1.79
CA GLN A 11 -10.35 -0.19 2.23
C GLN A 11 -11.61 0.30 2.96
N TYR A 12 -12.78 -0.23 2.61
CA TYR A 12 -14.06 0.18 3.20
C TYR A 12 -14.54 -0.74 4.33
N ASN A 13 -13.97 -1.94 4.46
CA ASN A 13 -14.32 -2.96 5.46
C ASN A 13 -15.84 -3.06 5.75
N ASP A 14 -16.66 -3.10 4.69
CA ASP A 14 -18.12 -3.02 4.81
C ASP A 14 -18.69 -4.22 5.59
N PRO A 15 -19.28 -4.02 6.79
CA PRO A 15 -19.84 -5.13 7.56
C PRO A 15 -21.09 -5.74 6.91
N GLU A 16 -21.78 -5.01 6.02
CA GLU A 16 -23.00 -5.47 5.35
C GLU A 16 -22.72 -6.30 4.08
N CYS A 17 -21.47 -6.33 3.62
CA CYS A 17 -21.07 -7.08 2.44
C CYS A 17 -21.38 -8.58 2.58
N LYS A 18 -21.74 -9.23 1.47
CA LYS A 18 -22.29 -10.60 1.47
C LYS A 18 -21.34 -11.63 0.88
N GLU A 19 -20.43 -11.18 0.04
CA GLU A 19 -19.45 -11.99 -0.67
C GLU A 19 -18.43 -12.62 0.29
N ASP A 20 -17.78 -13.69 -0.15
CA ASP A 20 -16.61 -14.19 0.57
C ASP A 20 -15.44 -13.19 0.42
N TYR A 21 -14.67 -13.00 1.49
CA TYR A 21 -13.49 -12.11 1.54
C TYR A 21 -13.74 -10.60 1.34
N CYS A 22 -14.98 -10.12 1.40
CA CYS A 22 -15.30 -8.70 1.18
C CYS A 22 -15.03 -7.77 2.39
N ASN A 23 -14.83 -8.33 3.57
CA ASN A 23 -14.45 -7.58 4.77
C ASN A 23 -13.51 -8.39 5.67
N ILE A 24 -12.90 -7.73 6.64
CA ILE A 24 -11.89 -8.32 7.53
C ILE A 24 -12.50 -9.50 8.32
N GLN A 25 -13.71 -9.35 8.86
CA GLN A 25 -14.36 -10.39 9.66
C GLN A 25 -14.54 -11.69 8.85
N ARG A 26 -15.01 -11.57 7.60
CA ARG A 26 -15.23 -12.70 6.71
C ARG A 26 -13.92 -13.35 6.29
N ILE A 27 -12.89 -12.57 5.97
CA ILE A 27 -11.55 -13.11 5.70
C ILE A 27 -11.04 -13.90 6.89
N CYS A 28 -11.07 -13.31 8.09
CA CYS A 28 -10.62 -13.96 9.31
C CYS A 28 -11.38 -15.27 9.54
N SER A 29 -12.72 -15.28 9.37
CA SER A 29 -13.51 -16.50 9.54
C SER A 29 -13.03 -17.65 8.65
N LYS A 30 -12.59 -17.37 7.42
CA LYS A 30 -12.07 -18.36 6.47
C LYS A 30 -10.65 -18.77 6.82
N LEU A 31 -9.79 -17.80 7.16
CA LEU A 31 -8.38 -18.04 7.49
C LEU A 31 -8.19 -18.81 8.80
N THR A 32 -9.09 -18.64 9.77
CA THR A 32 -8.99 -19.31 11.08
C THR A 32 -9.73 -20.65 11.13
N THR A 33 -10.48 -21.01 10.08
CA THR A 33 -11.16 -22.31 10.02
C THR A 33 -10.14 -23.42 9.76
N ARG A 34 -10.02 -24.36 10.71
CA ARG A 34 -9.15 -25.54 10.56
C ARG A 34 -9.71 -26.44 9.45
N GLY A 35 -8.99 -26.55 8.33
CA GLY A 35 -9.43 -27.42 7.23
C GLY A 35 -8.57 -27.38 5.96
N LYS A 36 -7.78 -26.32 5.74
CA LYS A 36 -6.84 -26.23 4.63
C LYS A 36 -5.45 -25.77 5.12
N PRO A 37 -4.37 -26.19 4.47
CA PRO A 37 -3.05 -25.59 4.65
C PRO A 37 -3.07 -24.06 4.46
N PRO A 38 -2.29 -23.28 5.22
CA PRO A 38 -2.27 -21.81 5.10
C PRO A 38 -2.02 -21.28 3.69
N LEU A 39 -1.14 -21.94 2.92
CA LEU A 39 -0.83 -21.54 1.54
C LEU A 39 -2.03 -21.71 0.59
N ASP A 40 -2.84 -22.74 0.80
CA ASP A 40 -4.04 -23.00 -0.02
C ASP A 40 -5.12 -21.95 0.26
N LEU A 41 -5.24 -21.51 1.53
CA LEU A 41 -6.14 -20.41 1.91
C LEU A 41 -5.74 -19.09 1.26
N LEU A 42 -4.43 -18.78 1.24
CA LEU A 42 -3.92 -17.59 0.54
C LEU A 42 -4.14 -17.68 -0.98
N ALA A 43 -3.97 -18.86 -1.57
CA ALA A 43 -4.24 -19.09 -2.98
C ALA A 43 -5.73 -18.92 -3.34
N ASP A 44 -6.64 -19.31 -2.45
CA ASP A 44 -8.07 -19.09 -2.63
C ASP A 44 -8.41 -17.59 -2.62
N ILE A 45 -7.85 -16.83 -1.66
CA ILE A 45 -8.00 -15.37 -1.60
C ILE A 45 -7.50 -14.72 -2.90
N TYR A 46 -6.30 -15.12 -3.36
CA TYR A 46 -5.72 -14.60 -4.59
C TYR A 46 -6.63 -14.86 -5.81
N LYS A 47 -7.13 -16.09 -5.98
CA LYS A 47 -8.02 -16.46 -7.10
C LYS A 47 -9.36 -15.74 -7.09
N THR A 48 -9.87 -15.37 -5.92
CA THR A 48 -11.11 -14.58 -5.83
C THR A 48 -10.91 -13.14 -6.29
N ASN A 49 -9.72 -12.57 -6.05
CA ASN A 49 -9.47 -11.14 -6.26
C ASN A 49 -8.70 -10.84 -7.55
N VAL A 50 -8.11 -11.86 -8.19
CA VAL A 50 -7.46 -11.75 -9.49
C VAL A 50 -8.31 -12.51 -10.52
N PRO A 51 -9.08 -11.80 -11.36
CA PRO A 51 -10.03 -12.42 -12.29
C PRO A 51 -9.35 -13.28 -13.37
N SER A 52 -8.07 -13.02 -13.67
CA SER A 52 -7.30 -13.79 -14.65
C SER A 52 -6.65 -15.01 -14.00
N ARG A 53 -6.69 -16.17 -14.68
CA ARG A 53 -5.91 -17.37 -14.30
C ARG A 53 -4.42 -17.21 -14.59
N GLU A 54 -3.94 -15.97 -14.70
CA GLU A 54 -2.56 -15.69 -15.05
C GLU A 54 -1.65 -16.00 -13.87
N CYS A 55 -0.48 -16.53 -14.20
CA CYS A 55 0.59 -16.68 -13.23
C CYS A 55 0.97 -15.28 -12.70
N LEU A 56 1.31 -15.20 -11.40
CA LEU A 56 1.73 -13.95 -10.75
C LEU A 56 2.83 -13.20 -11.53
N ALA A 57 3.72 -13.94 -12.21
CA ALA A 57 4.76 -13.37 -13.05
C ALA A 57 4.23 -12.59 -14.27
N GLU A 58 3.14 -13.04 -14.90
CA GLU A 58 2.54 -12.32 -16.03
C GLU A 58 1.83 -11.05 -15.58
N ILE A 59 1.21 -11.09 -14.40
CA ILE A 59 0.60 -9.90 -13.79
C ILE A 59 1.67 -8.86 -13.50
N LEU A 60 2.82 -9.26 -12.95
CA LEU A 60 3.92 -8.35 -12.69
C LEU A 60 4.45 -7.69 -13.98
N ARG A 61 4.57 -8.45 -15.07
CA ARG A 61 4.96 -7.89 -16.38
C ARG A 61 3.93 -6.90 -16.91
N SER A 62 2.65 -7.22 -16.80
CA SER A 62 1.56 -6.34 -17.22
C SER A 62 1.54 -5.04 -16.42
N VAL A 63 1.79 -5.09 -15.11
CA VAL A 63 1.95 -3.92 -14.24
C VAL A 63 3.10 -3.05 -14.73
N ILE A 64 4.30 -3.63 -14.90
CA ILE A 64 5.47 -2.87 -15.38
C ILE A 64 5.21 -2.21 -16.74
N ALA A 65 4.64 -2.96 -17.69
CA ALA A 65 4.32 -2.43 -19.02
C ALA A 65 3.32 -1.27 -18.97
N ALA A 66 2.34 -1.35 -18.07
CA ALA A 66 1.37 -0.28 -17.88
C ALA A 66 1.99 0.96 -17.21
N LEU A 67 2.95 0.80 -16.29
CA LEU A 67 3.72 1.91 -15.71
C LEU A 67 4.62 2.60 -16.75
N GLN A 68 5.24 1.82 -17.64
CA GLN A 68 6.10 2.33 -18.72
C GLN A 68 5.33 3.09 -19.80
N ASN A 69 4.00 2.94 -19.88
CA ASN A 69 3.19 3.63 -20.87
C ASN A 69 3.00 5.12 -20.51
N GLY A 70 3.98 5.95 -20.91
CA GLY A 70 3.97 7.40 -20.68
C GLY A 70 2.84 8.19 -21.34
N LYS A 71 2.02 7.55 -22.19
CA LYS A 71 0.81 8.16 -22.79
C LYS A 71 -0.47 7.81 -22.06
N SER A 72 -0.38 6.97 -21.04
CA SER A 72 -1.53 6.54 -20.25
C SER A 72 -2.00 7.68 -19.34
N SER A 73 -3.29 8.01 -19.39
CA SER A 73 -3.97 8.86 -18.40
C SER A 73 -4.53 8.04 -17.23
N ASP A 74 -4.02 6.82 -17.06
CA ASP A 74 -4.44 5.91 -16.01
C ASP A 74 -4.06 6.47 -14.62
N GLU A 75 -5.05 6.52 -13.74
CA GLU A 75 -4.93 7.03 -12.37
C GLU A 75 -3.93 6.23 -11.53
N GLY A 76 -3.87 4.91 -11.72
CA GLY A 76 -2.93 4.02 -11.04
C GLY A 76 -1.49 4.35 -11.40
N ARG A 77 -1.19 4.55 -12.70
CA ARG A 77 0.14 4.97 -13.14
C ARG A 77 0.54 6.33 -12.55
N MET A 78 -0.36 7.32 -12.56
CA MET A 78 -0.08 8.64 -12.00
C MET A 78 0.14 8.57 -10.49
N SER A 79 -0.69 7.80 -9.78
CA SER A 79 -0.54 7.55 -8.35
C SER A 79 0.80 6.89 -8.04
N GLU A 80 1.22 5.89 -8.82
CA GLU A 80 2.48 5.20 -8.63
C GLU A 80 3.68 6.13 -8.91
N PHE A 81 3.62 6.95 -9.96
CA PHE A 81 4.66 7.95 -10.23
C PHE A 81 4.78 8.96 -9.08
N HIS A 82 3.66 9.41 -8.53
CA HIS A 82 3.64 10.29 -7.36
C HIS A 82 4.23 9.61 -6.11
N ALA A 83 3.94 8.32 -5.91
CA ALA A 83 4.55 7.52 -4.84
C ALA A 83 6.08 7.45 -4.98
N CYS A 84 6.59 7.25 -6.20
CA CYS A 84 8.02 7.20 -6.50
C CYS A 84 8.76 8.53 -6.33
N THR A 85 8.08 9.66 -6.52
CA THR A 85 8.73 10.97 -6.62
C THR A 85 8.43 11.91 -5.46
N SER A 86 7.41 11.64 -4.65
CA SER A 86 6.93 12.68 -3.74
C SER A 86 6.15 12.20 -2.52
N ARG A 87 5.84 10.91 -2.37
CA ARG A 87 5.05 10.45 -1.21
C ARG A 87 5.89 9.84 -0.09
N GLY A 88 7.07 9.29 -0.42
CA GLY A 88 8.04 8.78 0.57
C GLY A 88 7.51 7.73 1.54
N LEU A 89 6.39 7.09 1.22
CA LEU A 89 5.70 6.19 2.12
C LEU A 89 6.15 4.76 1.88
N TYR A 90 7.04 4.28 2.75
CA TYR A 90 7.57 2.92 2.68
C TYR A 90 7.29 2.21 4.01
N PRO A 91 6.07 1.68 4.20
CA PRO A 91 5.72 0.99 5.42
C PRO A 91 6.63 -0.23 5.61
N THR A 92 7.29 -0.28 6.76
CA THR A 92 8.10 -1.42 7.17
C THR A 92 7.42 -2.19 8.29
N CYS A 93 7.83 -3.44 8.46
CA CYS A 93 7.28 -4.38 9.42
C CYS A 93 8.48 -5.00 10.16
N SER A 94 8.88 -4.40 11.28
CA SER A 94 10.07 -4.79 12.05
C SER A 94 9.75 -5.43 13.40
N GLN A 95 8.50 -5.33 13.87
CA GLN A 95 8.09 -5.81 15.19
C GLN A 95 7.74 -7.31 15.17
N ALA A 96 8.04 -8.00 16.28
CA ALA A 96 7.72 -9.43 16.46
C ALA A 96 6.21 -9.74 16.40
N SER A 97 5.37 -8.74 16.60
CA SER A 97 3.90 -8.80 16.51
C SER A 97 3.38 -8.65 15.08
N CYS A 98 4.21 -8.25 14.12
CA CYS A 98 3.77 -8.00 12.76
C CYS A 98 3.49 -9.34 12.05
N PRO A 99 2.25 -9.57 11.55
CA PRO A 99 1.88 -10.84 10.94
C PRO A 99 2.40 -11.00 9.50
N PHE A 100 3.08 -9.98 8.97
CA PHE A 100 3.66 -9.97 7.64
C PHE A 100 5.12 -10.43 7.67
N PHE A 101 5.64 -10.82 6.51
CA PHE A 101 7.00 -11.33 6.39
C PHE A 101 8.04 -10.31 6.89
N THR A 102 8.92 -10.74 7.78
CA THR A 102 10.05 -9.95 8.29
C THR A 102 11.34 -10.36 7.58
N GLY A 103 12.05 -9.40 6.98
CA GLY A 103 13.30 -9.62 6.27
C GLY A 103 13.83 -8.36 5.59
N ARG A 104 15.09 -7.99 5.84
CA ARG A 104 15.74 -6.80 5.24
C ARG A 104 15.81 -6.88 3.71
N ASP A 105 15.90 -8.07 3.16
CA ASP A 105 15.89 -8.39 1.73
C ASP A 105 14.48 -8.31 1.09
N ARG A 106 13.44 -8.03 1.89
CA ARG A 106 12.04 -7.92 1.46
C ARG A 106 11.35 -6.69 2.06
N ASP A 107 12.14 -5.69 2.43
CA ASP A 107 11.65 -4.37 2.77
C ASP A 107 10.85 -3.81 1.58
N TYR A 108 9.64 -3.30 1.84
CA TYR A 108 8.81 -2.69 0.83
C TYR A 108 9.54 -1.55 0.11
N PHE A 109 10.48 -0.88 0.79
CA PHE A 109 11.34 0.12 0.17
C PHE A 109 12.13 -0.42 -1.04
N TYR A 110 12.75 -1.60 -0.92
CA TYR A 110 13.51 -2.18 -2.04
C TYR A 110 12.60 -2.57 -3.21
N TYR A 111 11.43 -3.14 -2.90
CA TYR A 111 10.44 -3.48 -3.93
C TYR A 111 9.93 -2.22 -4.64
N ALA A 112 9.57 -1.18 -3.88
CA ALA A 112 9.07 0.07 -4.44
C ALA A 112 10.13 0.74 -5.32
N LYS A 113 11.39 0.81 -4.88
CA LYS A 113 12.49 1.34 -5.70
C LYS A 113 12.70 0.56 -6.99
N TRP A 114 12.72 -0.77 -6.90
CA TRP A 114 12.82 -1.65 -8.06
C TRP A 114 11.66 -1.41 -9.05
N LEU A 115 10.44 -1.20 -8.54
CA LEU A 115 9.29 -0.89 -9.38
C LEU A 115 9.37 0.51 -10.01
N CYS A 116 9.86 1.52 -9.27
CA CYS A 116 10.08 2.87 -9.78
C CYS A 116 11.16 2.91 -10.88
N GLU A 117 12.26 2.17 -10.70
CA GLU A 117 13.31 2.03 -11.71
C GLU A 117 12.76 1.37 -12.97
N LEU A 118 12.08 0.23 -12.85
CA LEU A 118 11.55 -0.48 -14.02
C LEU A 118 10.39 0.27 -14.70
N GLY A 119 9.50 0.90 -13.92
CA GLY A 119 8.31 1.57 -14.42
C GLY A 119 8.59 2.95 -15.01
N PHE A 120 9.53 3.70 -14.43
CA PHE A 120 9.75 5.11 -14.75
C PHE A 120 11.21 5.48 -15.02
N GLY A 121 12.17 4.58 -14.82
CA GLY A 121 13.59 4.86 -15.02
C GLY A 121 14.20 5.76 -13.94
N LEU A 122 13.56 5.85 -12.76
CA LEU A 122 14.04 6.69 -11.66
C LEU A 122 15.16 5.99 -10.90
N SER A 123 16.24 6.73 -10.65
CA SER A 123 17.33 6.28 -9.79
C SER A 123 17.00 6.44 -8.31
N ASP A 124 17.71 5.69 -7.47
CA ASP A 124 17.68 5.83 -6.01
C ASP A 124 17.82 7.28 -5.53
N LYS A 125 18.69 8.04 -6.21
CA LYS A 125 18.97 9.42 -5.88
C LYS A 125 17.74 10.30 -6.13
N GLU A 126 17.13 10.18 -7.30
CA GLU A 126 15.93 10.97 -7.65
C GLU A 126 14.76 10.67 -6.72
N ILE A 127 14.58 9.40 -6.34
CA ILE A 127 13.56 8.99 -5.38
C ILE A 127 13.81 9.66 -4.01
N LEU A 128 15.05 9.59 -3.51
CA LEU A 128 15.41 10.20 -2.23
C LEU A 128 15.29 11.73 -2.24
N GLU A 129 15.71 12.39 -3.32
CA GLU A 129 15.57 13.84 -3.48
C GLU A 129 14.11 14.28 -3.41
N GLY A 130 13.21 13.55 -4.08
CA GLY A 130 11.77 13.83 -4.04
C GLY A 130 11.14 13.69 -2.64
N ILE A 131 11.63 12.76 -1.82
CA ILE A 131 11.20 12.61 -0.42
C ILE A 131 11.66 13.79 0.42
N GLU A 132 12.92 14.22 0.26
CA GLU A 132 13.45 15.37 0.98
C GLU A 132 12.76 16.68 0.56
N GLU A 133 12.41 16.83 -0.72
CA GLU A 133 11.58 17.93 -1.20
C GLU A 133 10.20 17.91 -0.54
N LEU A 134 9.52 16.76 -0.49
CA LEU A 134 8.22 16.67 0.18
C LEU A 134 8.32 17.11 1.64
N LYS A 135 9.32 16.63 2.39
CA LYS A 135 9.54 17.00 3.81
C LYS A 135 9.64 18.51 4.02
N ALA A 136 10.17 19.25 3.05
CA ALA A 136 10.22 20.72 3.11
C ALA A 136 8.83 21.37 3.02
N TYR A 137 7.84 20.68 2.44
CA TYR A 137 6.46 21.15 2.28
C TYR A 137 5.47 20.55 3.28
N VAL A 138 5.62 19.27 3.67
CA VAL A 138 4.82 18.61 4.71
C VAL A 138 5.43 18.91 6.08
N GLY A 139 5.29 20.17 6.50
CA GLY A 139 5.89 20.70 7.71
C GLY A 139 5.00 20.59 8.96
N ASP A 140 5.38 21.37 9.97
CA ASP A 140 4.66 21.52 11.23
C ASP A 140 3.34 22.30 11.04
N PHE A 141 2.22 21.58 11.09
CA PHE A 141 0.88 22.15 10.97
C PHE A 141 0.37 22.82 12.26
N ARG A 142 1.14 22.85 13.36
CA ARG A 142 0.72 23.45 14.65
C ARG A 142 0.32 24.93 14.55
N SER A 143 0.86 25.65 13.57
CA SER A 143 0.52 27.06 13.34
C SER A 143 -0.69 27.27 12.42
N THR A 144 -1.24 26.20 11.84
CA THR A 144 -2.34 26.27 10.88
C THR A 144 -3.69 26.27 11.59
N THR A 145 -4.58 27.18 11.22
CA THR A 145 -5.92 27.31 11.80
C THR A 145 -7.00 26.78 10.86
N ASN A 146 -8.16 26.39 11.40
CA ASN A 146 -9.34 25.95 10.65
C ASN A 146 -9.15 24.62 9.88
N ILE A 147 -8.36 23.69 10.45
CA ILE A 147 -8.24 22.33 9.95
C ILE A 147 -8.85 21.37 10.98
N LEU A 148 -9.73 20.48 10.52
CA LEU A 148 -10.23 19.35 11.29
C LEU A 148 -9.66 18.06 10.69
N SER A 149 -8.79 17.39 11.45
CA SER A 149 -8.22 16.08 11.12
C SER A 149 -9.09 14.99 11.73
N ILE A 150 -9.73 14.16 10.91
CA ILE A 150 -10.59 13.05 11.37
C ILE A 150 -9.89 11.74 11.02
N ASN A 151 -9.71 10.89 12.02
CA ASN A 151 -9.10 9.58 11.83
C ASN A 151 -9.89 8.51 12.59
N GLY A 152 -9.84 7.27 12.09
CA GLY A 152 -10.41 6.09 12.76
C GLY A 152 -9.30 5.22 13.34
N ASP A 153 -9.51 4.66 14.52
CA ASP A 153 -8.58 3.75 15.19
C ASP A 153 -8.30 2.45 14.40
N ALA A 154 -9.26 2.02 13.58
CA ALA A 154 -9.12 0.89 12.68
C ALA A 154 -8.38 1.20 11.37
N ASP A 155 -8.15 2.49 11.05
CA ASP A 155 -7.44 2.88 9.83
C ASP A 155 -5.92 2.68 10.03
N PRO A 156 -5.26 1.82 9.23
CA PRO A 156 -3.81 1.63 9.35
C PRO A 156 -2.99 2.91 9.11
N TRP A 157 -3.58 3.96 8.52
CA TRP A 157 -2.95 5.26 8.31
C TRP A 157 -3.01 6.19 9.53
N TYR A 158 -3.83 5.87 10.53
CA TYR A 158 -4.02 6.68 11.75
C TYR A 158 -2.70 7.07 12.43
N PRO A 159 -1.72 6.16 12.65
CA PRO A 159 -0.48 6.53 13.33
C PRO A 159 0.39 7.54 12.58
N SER A 160 0.19 7.71 11.27
CA SER A 160 0.92 8.67 10.43
C SER A 160 0.18 10.01 10.28
N SER A 161 -0.94 10.18 10.97
CA SER A 161 -1.81 11.36 10.89
C SER A 161 -1.56 12.35 12.03
N ILE A 162 -2.28 13.48 12.01
CA ILE A 162 -2.43 14.36 13.18
C ILE A 162 -3.60 13.83 14.01
N TYR A 163 -3.31 13.18 15.13
CA TYR A 163 -4.32 12.57 16.01
C TYR A 163 -4.31 13.10 17.45
N GLU A 164 -3.34 13.93 17.84
CA GLU A 164 -3.31 14.64 19.12
C GLU A 164 -3.22 16.16 18.93
N GLU A 165 -3.79 16.95 19.85
CA GLU A 165 -3.70 18.41 19.81
C GLU A 165 -2.26 18.86 20.11
N GLY A 166 -1.52 19.29 19.09
CA GLY A 166 -0.21 19.91 19.24
C GLY A 166 1.00 18.98 19.04
N GLU A 167 0.79 17.69 18.78
CA GLU A 167 1.85 16.74 18.44
C GLU A 167 1.66 16.23 17.00
N GLY A 168 2.57 16.63 16.10
CA GLY A 168 2.70 16.00 14.79
C GLY A 168 3.39 14.64 14.95
N PRO A 169 3.26 13.73 13.96
CA PRO A 169 3.89 12.42 14.04
C PRO A 169 5.41 12.55 14.24
N GLU A 170 5.94 11.85 15.25
CA GLU A 170 7.38 11.61 15.35
C GLU A 170 7.81 10.74 14.17
N VAL A 171 8.58 11.33 13.25
CA VAL A 171 9.23 10.59 12.17
C VAL A 171 10.48 9.95 12.76
N GLU A 172 10.34 8.77 13.36
CA GLU A 172 11.50 7.96 13.76
C GLU A 172 12.20 7.39 12.52
N MET A 173 13.54 7.53 12.49
CA MET A 173 14.46 7.03 11.46
C MET A 173 14.98 5.63 11.76
#